data_AF-A0A942EQJ3-F1
#
_entry.id   AF-A0A942EQJ3-F1
#
_cell.length_a   1.000
_cell.length_b   1.000
_cell.length_c   1.000
_cell.angle_alpha   90.00
_cell.angle_beta   90.00
_cell.angle_gamma   90.00
#
_symmetry.space_group_name_H-M   'P 1'
#
loop_
_entity.id
_entity.type
_entity.pdbx_description
1 polymer ?
#
loop_
_entity_poly.entity_id
_entity_poly.type
_entity_poly.pdbx_seq_one_letter_code
_entity_poly.pdbx_strand_id
1 'polypeptide(L)'
;MSYLRNAIWFCITAVFAVVLAAFARRETYHFSTDRLVSVLPYHAEWEFEEAPNIEEILSQSFHYYDKGGQSWVFLSEDSKWVLKFFDFRSTWHDVAKHLHCPTSLLPAMTERQLQSRESPVKSYALAFQRFKEPCGLVGAYLNGKKSGITSLNVFNPIHCKHTIDLKSAAFVVQKKADTILPKRINDLLQKGEMQEANILLSKALMLIAERCSVGIADNDRWHLHRNIGFIAGKAIYLDAGAFLEDTNLLLPKNAETEILHSAELLIDKIAKDKAKFS
;
A
#
# COMPACT_ATOMS: atom_id res chain seq x y z
N MET A 1 33.57 27.90 36.39
CA MET A 1 33.16 28.35 35.04
C MET A 1 33.21 27.25 33.97
N SER A 2 34.17 26.30 33.99
CA SER A 2 34.26 25.21 33.01
C SER A 2 33.01 24.30 32.97
N TYR A 3 32.47 23.92 34.13
CA TYR A 3 31.30 23.03 34.23
C TYR A 3 30.03 23.60 33.61
N LEU A 4 29.74 24.90 33.82
CA LEU A 4 28.57 25.56 33.25
C LEU A 4 28.65 25.62 31.72
N ARG A 5 29.84 25.92 31.18
CA ARG A 5 30.08 25.93 29.73
C ARG A 5 29.89 24.54 29.12
N ASN A 6 30.43 23.50 29.74
CA ASN A 6 30.27 22.12 29.27
C ASN A 6 28.81 21.66 29.33
N ALA A 7 28.08 22.02 30.39
CA ALA A 7 26.65 21.73 30.52
C ALA A 7 25.84 22.42 29.41
N ILE A 8 26.13 23.69 29.08
CA ILE A 8 25.49 24.40 27.98
C ILE A 8 25.76 23.71 26.64
N TRP A 9 27.01 23.34 26.35
CA TRP A 9 27.34 22.63 25.11
C TRP A 9 26.66 21.27 25.00
N PHE A 10 26.59 20.53 26.12
CA PHE A 10 25.86 19.27 26.18
C PHE A 10 24.37 19.48 25.87
N CYS A 11 23.71 20.47 26.50
CA CYS A 11 22.32 20.80 26.25
C CYS A 11 22.07 21.20 24.78
N ILE A 12 22.92 22.06 24.20
CA ILE A 12 22.82 22.46 22.79
C ILE A 12 22.95 21.24 21.87
N THR A 13 23.94 20.38 22.13
CA THR A 13 24.16 19.17 21.32
C THR A 13 22.99 18.21 21.42
N ALA A 14 22.44 18.01 22.63
CA ALA A 14 21.28 17.16 22.85
C ALA A 14 20.03 17.70 22.12
N VAL A 15 19.76 19.01 22.24
CA VAL A 15 18.65 19.66 21.53
C VAL A 15 18.84 19.55 20.01
N PHE A 16 20.04 19.80 19.51
CA PHE A 16 20.35 19.68 18.09
C PHE A 16 20.15 18.24 17.58
N ALA A 17 20.60 17.24 18.33
CA ALA A 17 20.38 15.83 18.00
C ALA A 17 18.89 15.46 17.96
N VAL A 18 18.08 15.97 18.89
CA VAL A 18 16.62 15.75 18.90
C VAL A 18 15.96 16.41 17.68
N VAL A 19 16.34 17.65 17.36
CA VAL A 19 15.82 18.37 16.19
C VAL A 19 16.21 17.66 14.90
N LEU A 20 17.47 17.23 14.77
CA LEU A 20 17.96 16.50 13.60
C LEU A 20 17.25 15.14 13.45
N ALA A 21 17.02 14.42 14.55
CA ALA A 21 16.26 13.17 14.53
C ALA A 21 14.77 13.39 14.21
N ALA A 22 14.16 14.49 14.65
CA ALA A 22 12.79 14.85 14.28
C ALA A 22 12.71 15.22 12.80
N PHE A 23 13.67 15.99 12.29
CA PHE A 23 13.79 16.34 10.88
C PHE A 23 13.98 15.09 10.02
N ALA A 24 14.95 14.24 10.33
CA ALA A 24 15.20 13.00 9.59
C ALA A 24 13.97 12.07 9.57
N ARG A 25 13.26 11.95 10.69
CA ARG A 25 11.99 11.18 10.73
C ARG A 25 10.92 11.79 9.84
N ARG A 26 10.82 13.11 9.77
CA ARG A 26 9.85 13.78 8.90
C ARG A 26 10.19 13.57 7.42
N GLU A 27 11.44 13.80 7.03
CA GLU A 27 11.88 13.67 5.64
C GLU A 27 11.84 12.21 5.13
N THR A 28 11.98 11.24 6.04
CA THR A 28 11.81 9.81 5.71
C THR A 28 10.36 9.33 5.84
N TYR A 29 9.39 10.21 6.10
CA TYR A 29 8.00 9.87 6.40
C TYR A 29 7.85 8.84 7.53
N HIS A 30 8.82 8.78 8.45
CA HIS A 30 8.97 7.79 9.50
C HIS A 30 9.25 6.36 9.01
N PHE A 31 9.90 6.22 7.86
CA PHE A 31 10.34 4.92 7.35
C PHE A 31 11.34 4.28 8.32
N SER A 32 11.12 3.00 8.60
CA SER A 32 12.04 2.14 9.35
C SER A 32 11.80 0.70 8.91
N THR A 33 12.87 -0.07 8.74
CA THR A 33 12.82 -1.50 8.40
C THR A 33 12.09 -2.32 9.47
N ASP A 34 12.19 -1.91 10.74
CA ASP A 34 11.52 -2.59 11.86
C ASP A 34 10.00 -2.58 11.73
N ARG A 35 9.45 -1.57 11.04
CA ARG A 35 7.99 -1.47 10.79
C ARG A 35 7.49 -2.46 9.74
N LEU A 36 8.39 -3.08 8.98
CA LEU A 36 8.05 -4.02 7.92
C LEU A 36 8.00 -5.47 8.45
N VAL A 37 8.60 -5.72 9.62
CA VAL A 37 8.61 -7.02 10.27
C VAL A 37 7.18 -7.42 10.63
N SER A 38 6.73 -8.54 10.07
CA SER A 38 5.41 -9.10 10.33
C SER A 38 5.30 -9.52 11.79
N VAL A 39 4.22 -9.07 12.42
CA VAL A 39 3.84 -9.49 13.78
C VAL A 39 2.65 -10.46 13.75
N LEU A 40 2.18 -10.82 12.57
CA LEU A 40 1.01 -11.67 12.40
C LEU A 40 1.39 -13.15 12.61
N PRO A 41 0.46 -13.97 13.12
CA PRO A 41 0.64 -15.41 13.16
C PRO A 41 0.68 -15.97 11.72
N TYR A 42 1.11 -17.22 11.62
CA TYR A 42 1.11 -17.94 10.35
C TYR A 42 -0.31 -18.38 9.97
N HIS A 43 -0.66 -18.21 8.69
CA HIS A 43 -1.94 -18.58 8.09
C HIS A 43 -1.70 -19.47 6.86
N ALA A 44 -2.13 -20.73 6.90
CA ALA A 44 -1.88 -21.66 5.80
C ALA A 44 -2.57 -21.22 4.50
N GLU A 45 -3.71 -20.55 4.61
CA GLU A 45 -4.49 -19.98 3.52
C GLU A 45 -3.80 -18.80 2.81
N TRP A 46 -2.69 -18.29 3.35
CA TRP A 46 -1.89 -17.21 2.76
C TRP A 46 -0.62 -17.69 2.04
N GLU A 47 -0.48 -19.01 1.89
CA GLU A 47 0.54 -19.60 1.02
C GLU A 47 0.00 -19.67 -0.41
N PHE A 48 0.65 -18.96 -1.32
CA PHE A 48 0.19 -18.83 -2.70
C PHE A 48 1.27 -19.24 -3.69
N GLU A 49 0.84 -19.78 -4.84
CA GLU A 49 1.74 -20.00 -5.97
C GLU A 49 2.17 -18.68 -6.61
N GLU A 50 3.47 -18.55 -6.79
CA GLU A 50 4.12 -17.33 -7.28
C GLU A 50 4.18 -17.31 -8.82
N ALA A 51 4.31 -16.11 -9.40
CA ALA A 51 4.64 -16.01 -10.82
C ALA A 51 6.07 -16.55 -11.08
N PRO A 52 6.32 -17.25 -12.20
CA PRO A 52 7.63 -17.85 -12.49
C PRO A 52 8.80 -16.87 -12.50
N ASN A 53 8.56 -15.60 -12.79
CA ASN A 53 9.57 -14.55 -12.91
C ASN A 53 9.73 -13.68 -11.65
N ILE A 54 9.11 -14.07 -10.53
CA ILE A 54 9.12 -13.25 -9.31
C ILE A 54 10.52 -13.06 -8.71
N GLU A 55 11.41 -14.04 -8.87
CA GLU A 55 12.79 -13.93 -8.39
C GLU A 55 13.57 -12.86 -9.17
N GLU A 56 13.37 -12.79 -10.49
CA GLU A 56 13.94 -11.75 -11.34
C GLU A 56 13.43 -10.37 -10.90
N ILE A 57 12.12 -10.23 -10.66
CA ILE A 57 11.53 -8.98 -10.17
C ILE A 57 12.15 -8.54 -8.84
N LEU A 58 12.27 -9.46 -7.88
CA LEU A 58 12.77 -9.16 -6.54
C LEU A 58 14.29 -9.03 -6.46
N SER A 59 15.02 -9.41 -7.51
CA SER A 59 16.48 -9.19 -7.62
C SER A 59 16.84 -7.73 -7.90
N GLN A 60 15.87 -6.94 -8.39
CA GLN A 60 16.05 -5.52 -8.69
C GLN A 60 16.17 -4.68 -7.42
N SER A 61 16.71 -3.48 -7.57
CA SER A 61 16.58 -2.45 -6.53
C SER A 61 15.20 -1.80 -6.61
N PHE A 62 14.69 -1.37 -5.45
CA PHE A 62 13.39 -0.72 -5.33
C PHE A 62 13.52 0.66 -4.69
N HIS A 63 12.88 1.66 -5.27
CA HIS A 63 12.95 3.05 -4.80
C HIS A 63 11.63 3.47 -4.20
N TYR A 64 11.67 4.22 -3.09
CA TYR A 64 10.47 4.77 -2.47
C TYR A 64 9.65 5.51 -3.53
N TYR A 65 8.37 5.14 -3.61
CA TYR A 65 7.44 5.70 -4.58
C TYR A 65 6.32 6.46 -3.88
N ASP A 66 5.70 5.83 -2.87
CA ASP A 66 4.60 6.43 -2.12
C ASP A 66 4.42 5.77 -0.75
N LYS A 67 3.54 6.33 0.07
CA LYS A 67 3.13 5.78 1.36
C LYS A 67 1.61 5.79 1.50
N GLY A 68 1.03 4.60 1.58
CA GLY A 68 -0.36 4.42 1.97
C GLY A 68 -0.55 4.47 3.49
N GLY A 69 -1.80 4.41 3.93
CA GLY A 69 -2.11 4.32 5.37
C GLY A 69 -1.58 3.06 6.04
N GLN A 70 -1.45 1.98 5.26
CA GLN A 70 -1.19 0.61 5.73
C GLN A 70 0.02 -0.05 5.05
N SER A 71 0.65 0.61 4.08
CA SER A 71 1.78 0.05 3.34
C SER A 71 2.77 1.11 2.86
N TRP A 72 4.01 0.68 2.72
CA TRP A 72 5.08 1.41 2.07
C TRP A 72 5.22 0.94 0.63
N VAL A 73 5.17 1.86 -0.33
CA VAL A 73 5.13 1.56 -1.75
C VAL A 73 6.47 1.91 -2.37
N PHE A 74 7.06 0.93 -3.03
CA PHE A 74 8.32 1.06 -3.75
C PHE A 74 8.14 0.70 -5.21
N LEU A 75 8.94 1.31 -6.06
CA LEU A 75 8.95 1.09 -7.50
C LEU A 75 10.27 0.42 -7.89
N SER A 76 10.19 -0.61 -8.73
CA SER A 76 11.38 -1.27 -9.28
C SER A 76 12.20 -0.31 -10.14
N GLU A 77 13.49 -0.63 -10.29
CA GLU A 77 14.43 0.11 -11.14
C GLU A 77 13.94 0.24 -12.59
N ASP A 78 13.35 -0.82 -13.15
CA ASP A 78 12.75 -0.80 -14.50
C ASP A 78 11.40 -0.05 -14.59
N SER A 79 10.89 0.46 -13.47
CA SER A 79 9.60 1.14 -13.36
C SER A 79 8.38 0.34 -13.78
N LYS A 80 8.45 -1.00 -13.84
CA LYS A 80 7.34 -1.88 -14.23
C LYS A 80 6.59 -2.47 -13.03
N TRP A 81 7.23 -2.53 -11.86
CA TRP A 81 6.73 -3.26 -10.70
C TRP A 81 6.60 -2.36 -9.49
N VAL A 82 5.52 -2.57 -8.76
CA VAL A 82 5.23 -1.94 -7.48
C VAL A 82 5.37 -3.00 -6.39
N LEU A 83 6.21 -2.74 -5.42
CA LEU A 83 6.41 -3.56 -4.23
C LEU A 83 5.79 -2.84 -3.04
N LYS A 84 4.87 -3.50 -2.34
CA LYS A 84 4.20 -2.94 -1.17
C LYS A 84 4.52 -3.75 0.07
N PHE A 85 5.21 -3.14 1.02
CA PHE A 85 5.41 -3.72 2.34
C PHE A 85 4.32 -3.26 3.30
N PHE A 86 3.73 -4.17 4.06
CA PHE A 86 2.76 -3.79 5.07
C PHE A 86 3.44 -3.07 6.25
N ASP A 87 2.79 -2.02 6.74
CA ASP A 87 3.28 -1.19 7.84
C ASP A 87 2.72 -1.70 9.18
N PHE A 88 3.49 -2.53 9.87
CA PHE A 88 3.16 -3.08 11.19
C PHE A 88 3.54 -2.16 12.35
N ARG A 89 3.45 -0.83 12.14
CA ARG A 89 3.71 0.25 13.09
C ARG A 89 4.06 -0.23 14.48
N SER A 90 5.31 -0.08 14.87
CA SER A 90 5.72 -0.23 16.26
C SER A 90 4.73 0.42 17.22
N THR A 91 4.09 -0.35 18.10
CA THR A 91 3.49 0.23 19.31
C THR A 91 4.61 0.76 20.22
N TRP A 92 4.29 1.20 21.43
CA TRP A 92 5.28 1.47 22.48
C TRP A 92 6.33 0.35 22.69
N HIS A 93 6.10 -0.84 22.13
CA HIS A 93 7.01 -1.97 22.19
C HIS A 93 8.37 -1.73 21.53
N ASP A 94 8.46 -1.17 20.33
CA ASP A 94 9.79 -1.00 19.73
C ASP A 94 10.54 0.21 20.30
N VAL A 95 9.81 1.21 20.87
CA VAL A 95 10.42 2.24 21.72
C VAL A 95 11.04 1.62 22.97
N ALA A 96 10.32 0.72 23.66
CA ALA A 96 10.86 0.06 24.85
C ALA A 96 12.02 -0.91 24.51
N LYS A 97 11.97 -1.61 23.37
CA LYS A 97 13.11 -2.42 22.88
C LYS A 97 14.36 -1.56 22.65
N HIS A 98 14.21 -0.40 22.02
CA HIS A 98 15.32 0.53 21.78
C HIS A 98 15.86 1.16 23.07
N LEU A 99 15.03 1.26 24.11
CA LEU A 99 15.44 1.73 25.44
C LEU A 99 15.93 0.60 26.36
N HIS A 100 16.09 -0.63 25.85
CA HIS A 100 16.42 -1.83 26.64
C HIS A 100 15.49 -2.05 27.85
N CYS A 101 14.26 -1.54 27.77
CA CYS A 101 13.27 -1.73 28.81
C CYS A 101 12.72 -3.15 28.72
N PRO A 102 12.50 -3.87 29.84
CA PRO A 102 12.00 -5.24 29.80
C PRO A 102 10.66 -5.27 29.06
N THR A 103 10.62 -5.96 27.92
CA THR A 103 9.39 -6.11 27.12
C THR A 103 8.30 -6.85 27.88
N SER A 104 8.64 -7.57 28.96
CA SER A 104 7.72 -8.19 29.91
C SER A 104 6.84 -7.20 30.68
N LEU A 105 7.23 -5.93 30.75
CA LEU A 105 6.47 -4.86 31.41
C LEU A 105 5.50 -4.14 30.45
N LEU A 106 5.52 -4.52 29.18
CA LEU A 106 4.66 -3.91 28.18
C LEU A 106 3.34 -4.69 28.05
N PRO A 107 2.21 -3.99 27.87
CA PRO A 107 0.93 -4.64 27.68
C PRO A 107 0.92 -5.38 26.34
N ALA A 108 0.54 -6.66 26.32
CA ALA A 108 0.37 -7.39 25.07
C ALA A 108 -0.49 -6.59 24.07
N MET A 109 -0.23 -6.77 22.76
CA MET A 109 -1.06 -6.14 21.73
C MET A 109 -2.52 -6.52 21.96
N THR A 110 -3.40 -5.53 21.93
CA THR A 110 -4.83 -5.80 22.07
C THR A 110 -5.34 -6.50 20.83
N GLU A 111 -6.37 -7.32 20.99
CA GLU A 111 -7.04 -8.00 19.87
C GLU A 111 -7.43 -7.01 18.76
N ARG A 112 -7.95 -5.84 19.14
CA ARG A 112 -8.30 -4.77 18.20
C ARG A 112 -7.08 -4.24 17.41
N GLN A 113 -5.91 -4.16 18.04
CA GLN A 113 -4.68 -3.75 17.36
C GLN A 113 -4.19 -4.80 16.38
N LEU A 114 -4.29 -6.09 16.74
CA LEU A 114 -3.95 -7.20 15.84
C LEU A 114 -4.90 -7.21 14.64
N GLN A 115 -6.21 -7.15 14.87
CA GLN A 115 -7.22 -7.12 13.81
C GLN A 115 -7.01 -5.94 12.84
N SER A 116 -6.67 -4.75 13.36
CA SER A 116 -6.38 -3.58 12.50
C SER A 116 -5.14 -3.75 11.63
N ARG A 117 -4.16 -4.56 12.05
CA ARG A 117 -2.93 -4.86 11.28
C ARG A 117 -3.13 -6.03 10.32
N GLU A 118 -3.98 -6.97 10.72
CA GLU A 118 -4.29 -8.17 9.95
C GLU A 118 -5.27 -7.87 8.82
N SER A 119 -6.22 -6.96 9.01
CA SER A 119 -7.26 -6.63 8.03
C SER A 119 -6.73 -6.31 6.63
N PRO A 120 -5.68 -5.47 6.45
CA PRO A 120 -5.13 -5.19 5.12
C PRO A 120 -4.47 -6.43 4.50
N VAL A 121 -3.82 -7.25 5.33
CA VAL A 121 -3.17 -8.49 4.88
C VAL A 121 -4.22 -9.50 4.41
N LYS A 122 -5.28 -9.70 5.20
CA LYS A 122 -6.46 -10.51 4.82
C LYS A 122 -7.11 -10.01 3.52
N SER A 123 -7.22 -8.71 3.37
CA SER A 123 -7.78 -8.07 2.18
C SER A 123 -6.94 -8.38 0.93
N TYR A 124 -5.61 -8.29 1.02
CA TYR A 124 -4.73 -8.68 -0.08
C TYR A 124 -4.70 -10.20 -0.33
N ALA A 125 -4.85 -11.03 0.72
CA ALA A 125 -5.00 -12.47 0.58
C ALA A 125 -6.25 -12.80 -0.26
N LEU A 126 -7.39 -12.19 0.07
CA LEU A 126 -8.64 -12.32 -0.66
C LEU A 126 -8.49 -11.87 -2.12
N ALA A 127 -7.88 -10.72 -2.34
CA ALA A 127 -7.61 -10.20 -3.68
C ALA A 127 -6.71 -11.15 -4.48
N PHE A 128 -5.64 -11.68 -3.89
CA PHE A 128 -4.75 -12.61 -4.58
C PHE A 128 -5.44 -13.94 -4.92
N GLN A 129 -6.34 -14.43 -4.06
CA GLN A 129 -7.04 -15.68 -4.26
C GLN A 129 -8.12 -15.59 -5.33
N ARG A 130 -8.89 -14.49 -5.37
CA ARG A 130 -10.13 -14.39 -6.16
C ARG A 130 -10.16 -13.25 -7.17
N PHE A 131 -9.22 -12.32 -7.11
CA PHE A 131 -9.23 -11.08 -7.89
C PHE A 131 -7.83 -10.60 -8.30
N LYS A 132 -6.93 -11.57 -8.54
CA LYS A 132 -5.49 -11.34 -8.77
C LYS A 132 -5.21 -10.46 -9.99
N GLU A 133 -5.71 -10.88 -11.15
CA GLU A 133 -5.45 -10.21 -12.43
C GLU A 133 -6.06 -8.80 -12.49
N PRO A 134 -7.30 -8.55 -12.05
CA PRO A 134 -7.86 -7.20 -11.99
C PRO A 134 -7.15 -6.26 -11.01
N CYS A 135 -6.43 -6.78 -10.02
CA CYS A 135 -5.52 -6.00 -9.17
C CYS A 135 -4.10 -5.90 -9.74
N GLY A 136 -3.77 -6.59 -10.83
CA GLY A 136 -2.42 -6.66 -11.37
C GLY A 136 -1.41 -7.30 -10.42
N LEU A 137 -1.87 -8.15 -9.49
CA LEU A 137 -1.03 -8.81 -8.50
C LEU A 137 -0.26 -9.97 -9.15
N VAL A 138 1.05 -10.06 -8.88
CA VAL A 138 1.91 -11.12 -9.42
C VAL A 138 2.60 -11.95 -8.35
N GLY A 139 2.73 -11.43 -7.13
CA GLY A 139 3.21 -12.18 -5.97
C GLY A 139 2.62 -11.64 -4.66
N ALA A 140 2.44 -12.51 -3.67
CA ALA A 140 1.99 -12.17 -2.33
C ALA A 140 2.70 -13.04 -1.30
N TYR A 141 3.30 -12.41 -0.29
CA TYR A 141 4.08 -13.05 0.76
C TYR A 141 3.58 -12.51 2.10
N LEU A 142 2.53 -13.11 2.62
CA LEU A 142 1.79 -12.52 3.74
C LEU A 142 2.19 -13.13 5.08
N ASN A 143 2.68 -14.37 5.08
CA ASN A 143 3.23 -15.06 6.26
C ASN A 143 4.66 -14.65 6.62
N GLY A 144 5.31 -13.85 5.77
CA GLY A 144 6.69 -13.41 5.98
C GLY A 144 7.72 -14.54 5.94
N LYS A 145 7.53 -15.62 5.20
CA LYS A 145 8.54 -16.69 5.06
C LYS A 145 8.68 -17.10 3.59
N LYS A 146 9.63 -16.48 2.87
CA LYS A 146 9.98 -16.91 1.52
C LYS A 146 11.16 -17.88 1.53
N SER A 147 11.04 -19.00 0.81
CA SER A 147 12.18 -19.84 0.42
C SER A 147 12.80 -19.27 -0.88
N GLY A 148 14.13 -19.16 -0.95
CA GLY A 148 14.83 -18.47 -2.05
C GLY A 148 15.41 -17.11 -1.61
N ILE A 149 15.11 -16.03 -2.35
CA ILE A 149 15.63 -14.68 -2.10
C ILE A 149 15.35 -14.26 -0.65
N THR A 150 16.44 -14.09 0.11
CA THR A 150 16.38 -13.75 1.54
C THR A 150 16.21 -12.27 1.78
N SER A 151 16.69 -11.42 0.88
CA SER A 151 16.73 -9.98 1.10
C SER A 151 16.73 -9.19 -0.20
N LEU A 152 16.23 -7.96 -0.15
CA LEU A 152 16.32 -7.01 -1.26
C LEU A 152 16.76 -5.63 -0.80
N ASN A 153 17.28 -4.84 -1.75
CA ASN A 153 17.69 -3.46 -1.50
C ASN A 153 16.53 -2.52 -1.80
N VAL A 154 16.18 -1.67 -0.82
CA VAL A 154 15.29 -0.53 -1.03
C VAL A 154 16.00 0.79 -0.80
N PHE A 155 15.53 1.83 -1.46
CA PHE A 155 15.92 3.21 -1.21
C PHE A 155 14.75 3.94 -0.58
N ASN A 156 14.99 4.56 0.58
CA ASN A 156 13.97 5.34 1.27
C ASN A 156 13.72 6.71 0.59
N PRO A 157 12.82 7.57 1.10
CA PRO A 157 12.49 8.87 0.49
C PRO A 157 13.66 9.83 0.30
N ILE A 158 14.74 9.68 1.09
CA ILE A 158 15.96 10.50 1.00
C ILE A 158 17.11 9.75 0.31
N HIS A 159 16.79 8.70 -0.45
CA HIS A 159 17.72 7.86 -1.21
C HIS A 159 18.77 7.12 -0.39
N CYS A 160 18.55 6.93 0.92
CA CYS A 160 19.39 6.02 1.70
C CYS A 160 19.03 4.57 1.38
N LYS A 161 20.04 3.75 1.15
CA LYS A 161 19.91 2.32 0.90
C LYS A 161 19.63 1.57 2.21
N HIS A 162 18.65 0.66 2.18
CA HIS A 162 18.33 -0.28 3.24
C HIS A 162 18.24 -1.69 2.65
N THR A 163 18.67 -2.68 3.42
CA THR A 163 18.48 -4.09 3.08
C THR A 163 17.33 -4.64 3.92
N ILE A 164 16.28 -5.12 3.26
CA ILE A 164 15.12 -5.71 3.93
C ILE A 164 15.28 -7.23 3.90
N ASP A 165 15.09 -7.88 5.05
CA ASP A 165 14.95 -9.34 5.15
C ASP A 165 13.52 -9.77 4.79
N LEU A 166 13.37 -10.42 3.64
CA LEU A 166 12.08 -10.89 3.12
C LEU A 166 11.51 -12.08 3.91
N LYS A 167 12.32 -12.75 4.74
CA LYS A 167 11.86 -13.80 5.67
C LYS A 167 11.25 -13.25 6.96
N SER A 168 11.13 -11.94 7.06
CA SER A 168 10.47 -11.30 8.19
C SER A 168 9.37 -10.35 7.77
N ALA A 169 9.32 -9.96 6.50
CA ALA A 169 8.41 -8.92 6.02
C ALA A 169 7.19 -9.51 5.30
N ALA A 170 6.01 -8.93 5.53
CA ALA A 170 4.85 -9.20 4.70
C ALA A 170 4.79 -8.19 3.54
N PHE A 171 4.58 -8.67 2.31
CA PHE A 171 4.54 -7.81 1.13
C PHE A 171 3.77 -8.41 -0.04
N VAL A 172 3.43 -7.55 -1.01
CA VAL A 172 2.88 -7.93 -2.31
C VAL A 172 3.63 -7.26 -3.45
N VAL A 173 3.62 -7.91 -4.61
CA VAL A 173 4.18 -7.40 -5.86
C VAL A 173 3.05 -7.24 -6.87
N GLN A 174 3.00 -6.06 -7.48
CA GLN A 174 1.95 -5.63 -8.39
C GLN A 174 2.55 -5.01 -9.66
N LYS A 175 1.88 -5.13 -10.80
CA LYS A 175 2.23 -4.37 -12.00
C LYS A 175 1.95 -2.88 -11.76
N LYS A 176 2.86 -2.01 -12.21
CA LYS A 176 2.64 -0.56 -12.15
C LYS A 176 1.60 -0.15 -13.19
N ALA A 177 0.64 0.70 -12.80
CA ALA A 177 -0.25 1.35 -13.75
C ALA A 177 0.43 2.49 -14.51
N ASP A 178 0.04 2.66 -15.78
CA ASP A 178 0.50 3.73 -16.66
C ASP A 178 -0.04 5.08 -16.19
N THR A 179 -1.28 5.10 -15.68
CA THR A 179 -1.98 6.32 -15.25
C THR A 179 -3.14 6.00 -14.31
N ILE A 180 -3.55 7.00 -13.54
CA ILE A 180 -4.74 6.97 -12.68
C ILE A 180 -5.95 7.54 -13.43
N LEU A 181 -7.14 7.10 -13.03
CA LEU A 181 -8.39 7.43 -13.71
C LEU A 181 -8.67 8.94 -13.88
N PRO A 182 -8.59 9.79 -12.83
CA PRO A 182 -8.89 11.22 -12.96
C PRO A 182 -7.96 11.94 -13.92
N LYS A 183 -6.66 11.67 -13.82
CA LYS A 183 -5.65 12.26 -14.69
C LYS A 183 -5.96 11.94 -16.15
N ARG A 184 -6.19 10.66 -16.44
CA ARG A 184 -6.43 10.21 -17.82
C ARG A 184 -7.74 10.75 -18.39
N ILE A 185 -8.81 10.79 -17.60
CA ILE A 185 -10.09 11.38 -18.05
C ILE A 185 -9.92 12.87 -18.30
N ASN A 186 -9.29 13.62 -17.41
CA ASN A 186 -9.07 15.06 -17.60
C ASN A 186 -8.25 15.36 -18.85
N ASP A 187 -7.19 14.59 -19.12
CA ASP A 187 -6.37 14.74 -20.33
C ASP A 187 -7.22 14.57 -21.61
N LEU A 188 -8.15 13.62 -21.64
CA LEU A 188 -9.04 13.37 -22.79
C LEU A 188 -10.08 14.48 -22.94
N LEU A 189 -10.69 14.91 -21.82
CA LEU A 189 -11.67 15.99 -21.82
C LEU A 189 -11.08 17.31 -22.31
N GLN A 190 -9.84 17.63 -21.92
CA GLN A 190 -9.12 18.82 -22.41
C GLN A 190 -8.84 18.78 -23.91
N LYS A 191 -8.67 17.58 -24.48
CA LYS A 191 -8.48 17.38 -25.92
C LYS A 191 -9.78 17.29 -26.72
N GLY A 192 -10.94 17.32 -26.05
CA GLY A 192 -12.25 17.12 -26.69
C GLY A 192 -12.55 15.66 -27.06
N GLU A 193 -11.76 14.70 -26.57
CA GLU A 193 -11.87 13.26 -26.84
C GLU A 193 -12.95 12.63 -25.94
N MET A 194 -14.20 13.06 -26.10
CA MET A 194 -15.32 12.66 -25.25
C MET A 194 -15.67 11.16 -25.36
N GLN A 195 -15.50 10.57 -26.53
CA GLN A 195 -15.82 9.16 -26.76
C GLN A 195 -14.84 8.26 -25.99
N GLU A 196 -13.56 8.57 -26.07
CA GLU A 196 -12.47 7.89 -25.36
C GLU A 196 -12.64 8.04 -23.85
N ALA A 197 -13.03 9.22 -23.37
CA ALA A 197 -13.31 9.44 -21.95
C ALA A 197 -14.45 8.55 -21.44
N ASN A 198 -15.54 8.44 -22.21
CA ASN A 198 -16.66 7.54 -21.89
C ASN A 198 -16.21 6.07 -21.88
N ILE A 199 -15.40 5.64 -22.85
CA ILE A 199 -14.86 4.28 -22.90
C ILE A 199 -14.04 3.97 -21.64
N LEU A 200 -13.21 4.90 -21.17
CA LEU A 200 -12.43 4.69 -19.93
C LEU A 200 -13.32 4.61 -18.69
N LEU A 201 -14.35 5.46 -18.60
CA LEU A 201 -15.30 5.39 -17.50
C LEU A 201 -16.04 4.05 -17.52
N SER A 202 -16.51 3.57 -18.68
CA SER A 202 -17.12 2.25 -18.81
C SER A 202 -16.18 1.13 -18.38
N LYS A 203 -14.89 1.19 -18.73
CA LYS A 203 -13.88 0.22 -18.28
C LYS A 203 -13.69 0.23 -16.76
N ALA A 204 -13.72 1.41 -16.13
CA ALA A 204 -13.66 1.52 -14.67
C ALA A 204 -14.90 0.91 -14.01
N LEU A 205 -16.09 1.16 -14.55
CA LEU A 205 -17.33 0.57 -14.04
C LEU A 205 -17.39 -0.95 -14.26
N MET A 206 -16.88 -1.45 -15.39
CA MET A 206 -16.76 -2.88 -15.64
C MET A 206 -15.83 -3.56 -14.65
N LEU A 207 -14.72 -2.93 -14.27
CA LEU A 207 -13.81 -3.44 -13.24
C LEU A 207 -14.53 -3.57 -11.87
N ILE A 208 -15.40 -2.61 -11.54
CA ILE A 208 -16.22 -2.67 -10.32
C ILE A 208 -17.25 -3.80 -10.43
N ALA A 209 -17.90 -3.95 -11.57
CA ALA A 209 -18.83 -5.05 -11.83
C ALA A 209 -18.13 -6.42 -11.72
N GLU A 210 -16.91 -6.54 -12.24
CA GLU A 210 -16.08 -7.74 -12.11
C GLU A 210 -15.81 -8.07 -10.63
N ARG A 211 -15.46 -7.06 -9.82
CA ARG A 211 -15.28 -7.22 -8.37
C ARG A 211 -16.56 -7.71 -7.67
N CYS A 212 -17.70 -7.11 -8.00
CA CYS A 212 -19.00 -7.54 -7.46
C CYS A 212 -19.34 -8.98 -7.88
N SER A 213 -19.02 -9.38 -9.12
CA SER A 213 -19.34 -10.71 -9.66
C SER A 213 -18.61 -11.85 -8.93
N VAL A 214 -17.48 -11.54 -8.28
CA VAL A 214 -16.76 -12.48 -7.43
C VAL A 214 -17.09 -12.31 -5.94
N GLY A 215 -18.10 -11.52 -5.59
CA GLY A 215 -18.59 -11.37 -4.21
C GLY A 215 -17.60 -10.63 -3.30
N ILE A 216 -16.90 -9.63 -3.81
CA ILE A 216 -15.95 -8.81 -3.04
C ILE A 216 -16.50 -7.40 -2.89
N ALA A 217 -16.65 -6.91 -1.65
CA ALA A 217 -16.95 -5.53 -1.31
C ALA A 217 -15.67 -4.68 -1.16
N ASP A 218 -15.79 -3.35 -1.30
CA ASP A 218 -14.70 -2.40 -1.09
C ASP A 218 -15.11 -1.36 -0.04
N ASN A 219 -14.52 -1.46 1.15
CA ASN A 219 -14.79 -0.54 2.25
C ASN A 219 -14.18 0.84 2.06
N ASP A 220 -13.31 1.03 1.08
CA ASP A 220 -12.68 2.31 0.75
C ASP A 220 -13.21 2.89 -0.57
N ARG A 221 -14.48 2.58 -0.91
CA ARG A 221 -15.12 3.03 -2.15
C ARG A 221 -15.12 4.54 -2.36
N TRP A 222 -15.02 5.35 -1.31
CA TRP A 222 -14.89 6.82 -1.40
C TRP A 222 -13.61 7.27 -2.11
N HIS A 223 -12.61 6.40 -2.20
CA HIS A 223 -11.32 6.65 -2.85
C HIS A 223 -11.16 5.89 -4.18
N LEU A 224 -12.25 5.34 -4.73
CA LEU A 224 -12.28 4.64 -6.04
C LEU A 224 -11.50 5.36 -7.15
N HIS A 225 -11.68 6.68 -7.26
CA HIS A 225 -10.98 7.50 -8.27
C HIS A 225 -9.45 7.47 -8.14
N ARG A 226 -8.89 7.21 -6.96
CA ARG A 226 -7.43 7.08 -6.74
C ARG A 226 -6.99 5.63 -6.81
N ASN A 227 -7.92 4.70 -6.58
CA ASN A 227 -7.64 3.28 -6.51
C ASN A 227 -7.87 2.57 -7.85
N ILE A 228 -8.28 3.28 -8.91
CA ILE A 228 -8.38 2.75 -10.27
C ILE A 228 -7.30 3.37 -11.16
N GLY A 229 -6.53 2.51 -11.81
CA GLY A 229 -5.58 2.89 -12.85
C GLY A 229 -5.70 2.02 -14.09
N PHE A 230 -4.80 2.23 -15.04
CA PHE A 230 -4.80 1.52 -16.32
C PHE A 230 -3.44 0.93 -16.64
N ILE A 231 -3.43 -0.29 -17.18
CA ILE A 231 -2.25 -0.94 -17.77
C ILE A 231 -2.62 -1.35 -19.19
N ALA A 232 -1.90 -0.83 -20.19
CA ALA A 232 -2.16 -1.11 -21.60
C ALA A 232 -3.65 -0.94 -21.98
N GLY A 233 -4.31 0.07 -21.37
CA GLY A 233 -5.72 0.37 -21.60
C GLY A 233 -6.74 -0.55 -20.90
N LYS A 234 -6.30 -1.52 -20.08
CA LYS A 234 -7.17 -2.29 -19.17
C LYS A 234 -7.23 -1.61 -17.80
N ALA A 235 -8.43 -1.45 -17.25
CA ALA A 235 -8.61 -0.92 -15.90
C ALA A 235 -8.16 -1.95 -14.85
N ILE A 236 -7.47 -1.49 -13.81
CA ILE A 236 -7.05 -2.31 -12.67
C ILE A 236 -7.26 -1.57 -11.34
N TYR A 237 -7.42 -2.34 -10.26
CA TYR A 237 -7.36 -1.83 -8.90
C TYR A 237 -5.90 -1.65 -8.47
N LEU A 238 -5.56 -0.42 -8.09
CA LEU A 238 -4.25 -0.04 -7.59
C LEU A 238 -4.07 -0.42 -6.14
N ASP A 239 -5.12 -0.43 -5.33
CA ASP A 239 -5.09 -0.84 -3.94
C ASP A 239 -6.22 -1.80 -3.63
N ALA A 240 -5.89 -2.86 -2.89
CA ALA A 240 -6.81 -3.89 -2.43
C ALA A 240 -6.68 -4.06 -0.91
N GLY A 241 -6.39 -2.99 -0.17
CA GLY A 241 -6.25 -3.00 1.30
C GLY A 241 -7.56 -2.97 2.08
N ALA A 242 -8.70 -2.75 1.41
CA ALA A 242 -10.02 -2.60 2.04
C ALA A 242 -11.10 -3.52 1.45
N PHE A 243 -10.69 -4.58 0.75
CA PHE A 243 -11.58 -5.62 0.24
C PHE A 243 -12.09 -6.53 1.35
N LEU A 244 -13.36 -6.87 1.24
CA LEU A 244 -14.04 -7.82 2.11
C LEU A 244 -14.83 -8.81 1.28
N GLU A 245 -15.03 -10.01 1.80
CA GLU A 245 -16.00 -10.93 1.22
C GLU A 245 -17.42 -10.44 1.53
N ASP A 246 -18.24 -10.32 0.49
CA ASP A 246 -19.65 -10.01 0.60
C ASP A 246 -20.42 -10.76 -0.50
N THR A 247 -20.91 -11.95 -0.14
CA THR A 247 -21.70 -12.78 -1.05
C THR A 247 -23.01 -12.13 -1.45
N ASN A 248 -23.49 -11.10 -0.76
CA ASN A 248 -24.69 -10.38 -1.17
C ASN A 248 -24.48 -9.63 -2.48
N LEU A 249 -23.24 -9.28 -2.85
CA LEU A 249 -22.93 -8.66 -4.14
C LEU A 249 -23.08 -9.62 -5.32
N LEU A 250 -23.19 -10.93 -5.08
CA LEU A 250 -23.53 -11.89 -6.13
C LEU A 250 -24.99 -11.75 -6.59
N LEU A 251 -25.85 -11.08 -5.79
CA LEU A 251 -27.21 -10.77 -6.20
C LEU A 251 -27.18 -9.58 -7.18
N PRO A 252 -27.74 -9.70 -8.40
CA PRO A 252 -27.64 -8.67 -9.43
C PRO A 252 -28.08 -7.28 -8.96
N LYS A 253 -29.13 -7.20 -8.14
CA LYS A 253 -29.65 -5.93 -7.59
C LYS A 253 -28.64 -5.21 -6.69
N ASN A 254 -27.88 -5.97 -5.89
CA ASN A 254 -26.89 -5.40 -4.99
C ASN A 254 -25.63 -4.97 -5.76
N ALA A 255 -25.19 -5.77 -6.73
CA ALA A 255 -24.13 -5.38 -7.65
C ALA A 255 -24.49 -4.09 -8.42
N GLU A 256 -25.71 -4.02 -8.96
CA GLU A 256 -26.20 -2.83 -9.66
C GLU A 256 -26.19 -1.59 -8.76
N THR A 257 -26.66 -1.73 -7.52
CA THR A 257 -26.66 -0.65 -6.53
C THR A 257 -25.24 -0.15 -6.25
N GLU A 258 -24.27 -1.05 -6.05
CA GLU A 258 -22.86 -0.71 -5.83
C GLU A 258 -22.23 -0.04 -7.05
N ILE A 259 -22.54 -0.51 -8.27
CA ILE A 259 -22.03 0.08 -9.52
C ILE A 259 -22.60 1.49 -9.72
N LEU A 260 -23.91 1.68 -9.52
CA LEU A 260 -24.55 3.00 -9.65
C LEU A 260 -23.98 3.99 -8.65
N HIS A 261 -23.86 3.59 -7.39
CA HIS A 261 -23.26 4.43 -6.35
C HIS A 261 -21.81 4.79 -6.69
N SER A 262 -21.03 3.81 -7.16
CA SER A 262 -19.65 4.04 -7.60
C SER A 262 -19.56 5.01 -8.78
N ALA A 263 -20.49 4.91 -9.74
CA ALA A 263 -20.56 5.82 -10.87
C ALA A 263 -20.82 7.27 -10.41
N GLU A 264 -21.75 7.47 -9.48
CA GLU A 264 -22.02 8.79 -8.89
C GLU A 264 -20.77 9.40 -8.24
N LEU A 265 -20.04 8.61 -7.45
CA LEU A 265 -18.80 9.04 -6.80
C LEU A 265 -17.71 9.44 -7.81
N LEU A 266 -17.55 8.64 -8.88
CA LEU A 266 -16.58 8.94 -9.93
C LEU A 266 -16.96 10.23 -10.67
N ILE A 267 -18.23 10.40 -11.04
CA ILE A 267 -18.73 11.59 -11.75
C ILE A 267 -18.52 12.85 -10.89
N ASP A 268 -18.96 12.83 -9.62
CA ASP A 268 -18.79 13.96 -8.70
C ASP A 268 -17.31 14.36 -8.57
N LYS A 269 -16.42 13.36 -8.49
CA LYS A 269 -15.00 13.64 -8.35
C LYS A 269 -14.37 14.21 -9.61
N ILE A 270 -14.67 13.65 -10.78
CA ILE A 270 -14.20 14.16 -12.07
C ILE A 270 -14.69 15.60 -12.28
N ALA A 271 -15.95 15.89 -11.94
CA ALA A 271 -16.51 17.24 -12.05
C ALA A 271 -15.78 18.24 -11.14
N LYS A 272 -15.50 17.87 -9.89
CA LYS A 272 -14.75 18.71 -8.93
C LYS A 272 -13.31 18.96 -9.38
N ASP A 273 -12.65 17.95 -9.96
CA ASP A 273 -11.29 18.12 -10.45
C ASP A 273 -11.26 19.05 -11.68
N LYS A 274 -12.25 18.96 -12.59
CA LYS A 274 -12.39 19.90 -13.72
C LYS A 274 -12.49 21.36 -13.27
N ALA A 275 -13.29 21.65 -12.24
CA ALA A 275 -13.45 23.00 -11.69
C ALA A 275 -12.16 23.59 -11.09
N LYS A 276 -11.16 22.75 -10.78
CA LYS A 276 -9.85 23.20 -10.26
C LYS A 276 -8.88 23.62 -11.38
N PHE A 277 -9.15 23.21 -12.61
CA PHE A 277 -8.30 23.47 -13.78
C PHE A 277 -8.95 24.40 -14.83
N SER A 278 -10.18 24.85 -14.58
CA SER A 278 -10.86 25.94 -15.30
C SER A 278 -10.70 27.25 -14.57
#